data_AF-A0A417Z0G1-F1
#
_entry.id   AF-A0A417Z0G1-F1
#
_cell.length_a   1.000
_cell.length_b   1.000
_cell.length_c   1.000
_cell.angle_alpha   90.00
_cell.angle_beta   90.00
_cell.angle_gamma   90.00
#
_symmetry.space_group_name_H-M   'P 1'
#
loop_
_entity.id
_entity.type
_entity.pdbx_description
1 polymer ?
#
loop_
_entity_poly.entity_id
_entity_poly.type
_entity_poly.pdbx_seq_one_letter_code
_entity_poly.pdbx_strand_id
1 'polypeptide(L)'
;MDTFSARLQALHERVLNPETGKPWMQKAVSEALRERGVEMSPTYFNQLLRGKRQAPSLEILQALASFYGVSLSYFDLTDSQTAESVLQQLDTLQLLQDHRFRRLLTRSHGATDNRQELLAAIVEALEEAERQNGDSASTSGNEQSATD
;
A
#
# COMPACT_ATOMS: atom_id res chain seq x y z
N MET A 1 10.20 4.64 -11.58
CA MET A 1 10.18 3.50 -12.52
C MET A 1 9.23 2.48 -11.94
N ASP A 2 8.10 2.26 -12.61
CA ASP A 2 7.12 1.27 -12.20
C ASP A 2 7.69 -0.13 -12.48
N THR A 3 7.83 -0.95 -11.44
CA THR A 3 8.46 -2.28 -11.54
C THR A 3 7.56 -3.33 -10.91
N PHE A 4 7.69 -4.58 -11.37
CA PHE A 4 6.98 -5.71 -10.78
C PHE A 4 7.15 -5.78 -9.25
N SER A 5 8.39 -5.60 -8.77
CA SER A 5 8.69 -5.62 -7.34
C SER A 5 8.04 -4.47 -6.58
N ALA A 6 8.01 -3.26 -7.17
CA ALA A 6 7.35 -2.11 -6.54
C ALA A 6 5.83 -2.34 -6.41
N ARG A 7 5.18 -2.87 -7.46
CA ARG A 7 3.76 -3.23 -7.42
C ARG A 7 3.46 -4.34 -6.41
N LEU A 8 4.29 -5.40 -6.38
CA LEU A 8 4.14 -6.48 -5.42
C LEU A 8 4.34 -6.01 -3.97
N GLN A 9 5.32 -5.15 -3.74
CA GLN A 9 5.58 -4.56 -2.43
C GLN A 9 4.40 -3.69 -1.98
N ALA A 10 3.86 -2.84 -2.87
CA ALA A 10 2.72 -2.00 -2.57
C ALA A 10 1.47 -2.81 -2.15
N LEU A 11 1.21 -3.95 -2.80
CA LEU A 11 0.16 -4.88 -2.38
C LEU A 11 0.46 -5.53 -1.03
N HIS A 12 1.69 -5.99 -0.84
CA HIS A 12 2.09 -6.71 0.38
C HIS A 12 2.00 -5.83 1.63
N GLU A 13 2.26 -4.52 1.50
CA GLU A 13 2.13 -3.55 2.58
C GLU A 13 0.66 -3.19 2.88
N ARG A 14 -0.20 -3.24 1.87
CA ARG A 14 -1.61 -2.84 1.99
C ARG A 14 -2.54 -3.96 2.45
N VAL A 15 -2.29 -5.18 1.99
CA VAL A 15 -3.14 -6.32 2.31
C VAL A 15 -2.67 -6.92 3.62
N LEU A 16 -3.46 -6.74 4.68
CA LEU A 16 -3.21 -7.35 5.99
C LEU A 16 -3.83 -8.75 6.06
N ASN A 17 -3.31 -9.58 6.96
CA ASN A 17 -3.90 -10.87 7.25
C ASN A 17 -5.27 -10.65 7.94
N PRO A 18 -6.38 -11.19 7.40
CA PRO A 18 -7.72 -10.91 7.89
C PRO A 18 -8.00 -11.51 9.27
N GLU A 19 -7.30 -12.58 9.66
CA GLU A 19 -7.48 -13.25 10.95
C GLU A 19 -6.74 -12.52 12.09
N THR A 20 -5.57 -11.96 11.79
CA THR A 20 -4.67 -11.37 12.78
C THR A 20 -4.62 -9.84 12.75
N GLY A 21 -5.06 -9.21 11.64
CA GLY A 21 -4.94 -7.78 11.40
C GLY A 21 -3.50 -7.28 11.23
N LYS A 22 -2.53 -8.18 11.03
CA LYS A 22 -1.10 -7.85 10.90
C LYS A 22 -0.59 -8.07 9.48
N PRO A 23 0.54 -7.46 9.09
CA PRO A 23 1.18 -7.75 7.80
C PRO A 23 1.45 -9.24 7.63
N TRP A 24 1.30 -9.74 6.40
CA TRP A 24 1.56 -11.14 6.10
C TRP A 24 3.05 -11.48 6.27
N MET A 25 3.34 -12.54 7.03
CA MET A 25 4.68 -13.10 7.04
C MET A 25 4.97 -13.78 5.70
N GLN A 26 6.19 -13.64 5.19
CA GLN A 26 6.63 -14.27 3.92
C GLN A 26 6.41 -15.79 3.91
N LYS A 27 6.63 -16.43 5.07
CA LYS A 27 6.38 -17.86 5.26
C LYS A 27 4.89 -18.21 5.11
N ALA A 28 4.01 -17.40 5.71
CA ALA A 28 2.56 -17.60 5.64
C ALA A 28 2.03 -17.40 4.21
N VAL A 29 2.55 -16.44 3.45
CA VAL A 29 2.21 -16.28 2.02
C VAL A 29 2.61 -17.54 1.24
N SER A 30 3.83 -18.03 1.46
CA SER A 30 4.35 -19.23 0.77
C SER A 30 3.53 -20.48 1.09
N GLU A 31 3.15 -20.67 2.36
CA GLU A 31 2.28 -21.77 2.78
C GLU A 31 0.88 -21.67 2.14
N ALA A 32 0.30 -20.46 2.12
CA ALA A 32 -1.00 -20.22 1.51
C ALA A 32 -1.00 -20.43 -0.01
N LEU A 33 0.11 -20.19 -0.71
CA LEU A 33 0.24 -20.52 -2.13
C LEU A 33 0.41 -22.03 -2.34
N ARG A 34 1.17 -22.70 -1.47
CA ARG A 34 1.36 -24.15 -1.53
C ARG A 34 0.05 -24.91 -1.35
N GLU A 35 -0.82 -24.47 -0.45
CA GLU A 35 -2.17 -25.03 -0.26
C GLU A 35 -3.04 -24.91 -1.52
N ARG A 36 -2.76 -23.93 -2.38
CA ARG A 36 -3.41 -23.73 -3.69
C ARG A 36 -2.68 -24.47 -4.83
N GLY A 37 -1.71 -25.31 -4.52
CA GLY A 37 -0.97 -26.13 -5.48
C GLY A 37 0.24 -25.43 -6.12
N VAL A 38 0.59 -24.22 -5.70
CA VAL A 38 1.72 -23.46 -6.28
C VAL A 38 2.89 -23.44 -5.29
N GLU A 39 3.97 -24.13 -5.64
CA GLU A 39 5.17 -24.16 -4.80
C GLU A 39 5.99 -22.87 -4.94
N MET A 40 6.12 -22.15 -3.82
CA MET A 40 6.97 -20.97 -3.71
C MET A 40 7.73 -21.01 -2.39
N SER A 41 9.06 -20.81 -2.43
CA SER A 41 9.83 -20.68 -1.20
C SER A 41 9.73 -19.25 -0.63
N PRO A 42 9.76 -19.07 0.71
CA PRO A 42 9.77 -17.75 1.34
C PRO A 42 10.95 -16.88 0.88
N THR A 43 12.10 -17.53 0.64
CA THR A 43 13.30 -16.89 0.12
C THR A 43 13.09 -16.33 -1.28
N TYR A 44 12.48 -17.10 -2.19
CA TYR A 44 12.17 -16.64 -3.54
C TYR A 44 11.16 -15.49 -3.52
N PHE A 45 10.12 -15.58 -2.68
CA PHE A 45 9.18 -14.48 -2.48
C PHE A 45 9.87 -13.18 -2.02
N ASN A 46 10.76 -13.26 -1.03
CA ASN A 46 11.54 -12.09 -0.57
C ASN A 46 12.48 -11.54 -1.67
N GLN A 47 13.01 -12.40 -2.55
CA GLN A 47 13.79 -11.94 -3.71
C GLN A 47 12.93 -11.20 -4.73
N LEU A 48 11.68 -11.62 -4.95
CA LEU A 48 10.71 -10.92 -5.79
C LEU A 48 10.35 -9.55 -5.20
N LEU A 49 10.04 -9.50 -3.89
CA LEU A 49 9.75 -8.23 -3.19
C LEU A 49 10.88 -7.21 -3.32
N ARG A 50 12.13 -7.66 -3.19
CA ARG A 50 13.32 -6.79 -3.27
C ARG A 50 13.79 -6.51 -4.71
N GLY A 51 13.08 -7.02 -5.72
CA GLY A 51 13.46 -6.86 -7.13
C GLY A 51 14.75 -7.58 -7.54
N LYS A 52 15.28 -8.49 -6.70
CA LYS A 52 16.43 -9.36 -7.04
C LYS A 52 16.06 -10.40 -8.09
N ARG A 53 14.77 -10.74 -8.18
CA ARG A 53 14.16 -11.53 -9.24
C ARG A 53 12.99 -10.72 -9.79
N GLN A 54 12.84 -10.66 -11.11
CA GLN A 54 11.85 -9.79 -11.77
C GLN A 54 10.98 -10.53 -12.79
N ALA A 55 11.30 -11.78 -13.12
CA ALA A 55 10.56 -12.61 -14.07
C ALA A 55 10.04 -13.89 -13.37
N PRO A 56 8.98 -13.78 -12.54
CA PRO A 56 8.28 -14.97 -12.07
C PRO A 56 7.59 -15.69 -13.24
N SER A 57 7.31 -16.98 -13.07
CA SER A 57 6.46 -17.71 -14.01
C SER A 57 5.04 -17.14 -14.01
N LEU A 58 4.30 -17.35 -15.10
CA LEU A 58 2.90 -16.94 -15.20
C LEU A 58 2.03 -17.57 -14.09
N GLU A 59 2.31 -18.84 -13.75
CA GLU A 59 1.65 -19.56 -12.66
C GLU A 59 1.83 -18.84 -11.31
N ILE A 60 3.06 -18.41 -11.00
CA ILE A 60 3.36 -17.64 -9.78
C ILE A 60 2.65 -16.29 -9.80
N LEU A 61 2.62 -15.62 -10.95
CA LEU A 61 1.98 -14.33 -11.11
C LEU A 61 0.47 -14.43 -10.84
N GLN A 62 -0.19 -15.45 -11.40
CA GLN A 62 -1.61 -15.73 -11.16
C GLN A 62 -1.90 -16.10 -9.71
N ALA A 63 -1.02 -16.89 -9.09
CA ALA A 63 -1.14 -17.28 -7.69
C ALA A 63 -1.05 -16.05 -6.77
N LEU A 64 -0.10 -15.15 -7.03
CA LEU A 64 0.04 -13.90 -6.28
C LEU A 64 -1.15 -12.95 -6.49
N ALA A 65 -1.60 -12.77 -7.73
CA ALA A 65 -2.78 -11.96 -8.03
C ALA A 65 -4.02 -12.48 -7.28
N SER A 66 -4.25 -13.79 -7.32
CA SER A 66 -5.35 -14.45 -6.63
C SER A 66 -5.23 -14.35 -5.10
N PHE A 67 -4.02 -14.48 -4.56
CA PHE A 67 -3.77 -14.34 -3.12
C PHE A 67 -4.10 -12.94 -2.61
N TYR A 68 -3.72 -11.89 -3.34
CA TYR A 68 -4.02 -10.50 -2.98
C TYR A 68 -5.41 -10.03 -3.43
N GLY A 69 -6.17 -10.87 -4.12
CA GLY A 69 -7.51 -10.53 -4.61
C GLY A 69 -7.53 -9.47 -5.72
N VAL A 70 -6.45 -9.36 -6.50
CA VAL A 70 -6.33 -8.43 -7.63
C VAL A 70 -6.39 -9.16 -8.96
N SER A 71 -6.76 -8.45 -10.04
CA SER A 71 -6.67 -8.98 -11.40
C SER A 71 -5.21 -9.21 -11.81
N LEU A 72 -4.95 -10.21 -12.66
CA LEU A 72 -3.62 -10.43 -13.24
C LEU A 72 -3.07 -9.20 -13.99
N SER A 73 -3.97 -8.42 -14.60
CA SER A 73 -3.63 -7.16 -15.30
C SER A 73 -2.99 -6.13 -14.38
N TYR A 74 -3.14 -6.25 -13.06
CA TYR A 74 -2.45 -5.39 -12.10
C TYR A 74 -0.92 -5.45 -12.24
N PHE A 75 -0.36 -6.55 -12.72
CA PHE A 75 1.09 -6.66 -12.93
C PHE A 75 1.54 -6.27 -14.35
N ASP A 76 0.62 -5.79 -15.22
CA ASP A 76 0.96 -5.28 -16.54
C ASP A 76 1.62 -3.90 -16.44
N LEU A 77 2.94 -3.85 -16.59
CA LEU A 77 3.74 -2.63 -16.47
C LEU A 77 3.46 -1.60 -17.58
N THR A 78 2.71 -1.95 -18.63
CA THR A 78 2.28 -1.02 -19.68
C THR A 78 1.01 -0.26 -19.33
N ASP A 79 0.25 -0.75 -18.33
CA ASP A 79 -0.96 -0.13 -17.81
C ASP A 79 -0.73 0.29 -16.35
N SER A 80 -0.24 1.51 -16.16
CA SER A 80 -0.07 2.10 -14.83
C SER A 80 -1.40 2.54 -14.21
N GLN A 81 -2.40 2.88 -15.03
CA GLN A 81 -3.68 3.40 -14.56
C GLN A 81 -4.49 2.34 -13.81
N THR A 82 -4.49 1.09 -14.30
CA THR A 82 -5.11 -0.03 -13.58
C THR A 82 -4.46 -0.24 -12.22
N ALA A 83 -3.13 -0.17 -12.13
CA ALA A 83 -2.42 -0.37 -10.87
C ALA A 83 -2.73 0.74 -9.85
N GLU A 84 -2.75 2.00 -10.30
CA GLU A 84 -3.08 3.15 -9.47
C GLU A 84 -4.51 3.08 -8.93
N SER A 85 -5.49 2.75 -9.79
CA SER A 85 -6.89 2.58 -9.37
C SER A 85 -7.05 1.47 -8.33
N VAL A 86 -6.34 0.34 -8.47
CA VAL A 86 -6.41 -0.76 -7.49
C VAL A 86 -5.83 -0.33 -6.15
N LEU A 87 -4.69 0.37 -6.15
CA LEU A 87 -4.07 0.85 -4.92
C LEU A 87 -4.95 1.88 -4.19
N GLN A 88 -5.58 2.80 -4.92
CA GLN A 88 -6.51 3.78 -4.34
C GLN A 88 -7.73 3.11 -3.68
N GLN A 89 -8.26 2.06 -4.30
CA GLN A 89 -9.36 1.27 -3.72
C GLN A 89 -8.90 0.54 -2.44
N LEU A 90 -7.70 -0.05 -2.44
CA LEU A 90 -7.14 -0.70 -1.26
C LEU A 90 -6.90 0.30 -0.12
N ASP A 91 -6.38 1.49 -0.41
CA ASP A 91 -6.16 2.55 0.58
C ASP A 91 -7.49 3.00 1.20
N THR A 92 -8.54 3.12 0.39
CA THR A 92 -9.90 3.42 0.87
C THR A 92 -10.41 2.32 1.80
N LEU A 93 -10.19 1.04 1.47
CA LEU A 93 -10.58 -0.08 2.33
C LEU A 93 -9.80 -0.10 3.65
N GLN A 94 -8.52 0.24 3.64
CA GLN A 94 -7.72 0.36 4.85
C GLN A 94 -8.24 1.46 5.78
N LEU A 95 -8.56 2.64 5.24
CA LEU A 95 -9.17 3.72 6.01
C LEU A 95 -10.47 3.26 6.67
N LEU A 96 -11.31 2.53 5.92
CA LEU A 96 -12.53 1.93 6.45
C LEU A 96 -12.28 0.83 7.48
N GLN A 97 -11.09 0.27 7.61
CA GLN A 97 -10.75 -0.69 8.67
C GLN A 97 -10.20 -0.02 9.94
N ASP A 98 -9.67 1.20 9.87
CA ASP A 98 -9.21 1.95 11.05
C ASP A 98 -10.41 2.28 11.97
N HIS A 99 -10.38 1.74 13.19
CA HIS A 99 -11.41 1.95 14.21
C HIS A 99 -11.66 3.43 14.55
N ARG A 100 -10.63 4.29 14.47
CA ARG A 100 -10.76 5.73 14.71
C ARG A 100 -11.49 6.40 13.56
N PHE A 101 -11.18 6.02 12.33
CA PHE A 101 -11.86 6.52 11.14
C PHE A 101 -13.32 6.05 11.08
N ARG A 102 -13.58 4.76 11.36
CA ARG A 102 -14.94 4.23 11.54
C ARG A 102 -15.74 4.98 12.60
N ARG A 103 -15.12 5.28 13.76
CA ARG A 103 -15.77 6.07 14.82
C ARG A 103 -16.08 7.49 14.38
N LEU A 104 -15.17 8.13 13.63
CA LEU A 104 -15.37 9.46 13.08
C LEU A 104 -16.51 9.47 12.07
N LEU A 105 -16.54 8.52 11.12
CA LEU A 105 -17.61 8.34 10.14
C LEU A 105 -18.96 8.05 10.79
N THR A 106 -19.02 7.14 11.77
CA THR A 106 -20.27 6.80 12.46
C THR A 106 -20.83 8.02 13.21
N ARG A 107 -19.96 8.89 13.72
CA ARG A 107 -20.35 10.13 14.41
C ARG A 107 -20.69 11.26 13.44
N SER A 108 -20.11 11.28 12.24
CA SER A 108 -20.41 12.25 11.18
C SER A 108 -21.64 11.87 10.34
N HIS A 109 -22.05 10.61 10.31
CA HIS A 109 -23.24 10.15 9.57
C HIS A 109 -24.56 10.72 10.12
N GLY A 110 -24.53 11.31 11.32
CA GLY A 110 -25.61 12.14 11.89
C GLY A 110 -25.29 13.64 11.90
N ALA A 111 -24.33 14.08 11.08
CA ALA A 111 -23.92 15.47 10.99
C ALA A 111 -24.63 16.24 9.87
N THR A 112 -25.11 17.43 10.22
CA THR A 112 -25.56 18.46 9.27
C THR A 112 -24.42 18.89 8.35
N ASP A 113 -24.72 19.29 7.12
CA ASP A 113 -23.75 19.65 6.05
C ASP A 113 -22.60 20.55 6.54
N ASN A 114 -22.92 21.56 7.34
CA ASN A 114 -21.96 22.53 7.90
C ASN A 114 -20.85 21.90 8.78
N ARG A 115 -21.12 20.75 9.42
CA ARG A 115 -20.11 20.01 10.20
C ARG A 115 -19.20 19.16 9.32
N GLN A 116 -19.69 18.67 8.19
CA GLN A 116 -18.89 17.90 7.24
C GLN A 116 -17.90 18.84 6.53
N GLU A 117 -18.34 20.05 6.16
CA GLU A 117 -17.46 21.11 5.62
C GLU A 117 -16.36 21.51 6.62
N LEU A 118 -16.70 21.68 7.90
CA LEU A 118 -15.70 21.98 8.92
C LEU A 118 -14.68 20.86 9.09
N LEU A 119 -15.12 19.59 9.05
CA LEU A 119 -14.20 18.45 9.11
C LEU A 119 -13.29 18.39 7.88
N ALA A 120 -13.82 18.64 6.67
CA ALA A 120 -13.02 18.70 5.45
C ALA A 120 -11.96 19.82 5.54
N ALA A 121 -12.34 21.01 6.01
CA ALA A 121 -11.43 22.14 6.19
C ALA A 121 -10.33 21.85 7.23
N ILE A 122 -10.66 21.13 8.32
CA ILE A 122 -9.65 20.73 9.33
C ILE A 122 -8.66 19.71 8.73
N VAL A 123 -9.13 18.74 7.95
CA VAL A 123 -8.27 17.77 7.28
C VAL A 123 -7.34 18.46 6.29
N GLU A 124 -7.87 19.35 5.45
CA GLU A 124 -7.09 20.12 4.48
C GLU A 124 -6.02 20.99 5.17
N ALA A 125 -6.37 21.64 6.27
CA ALA A 125 -5.41 22.42 7.06
C ALA A 125 -4.31 21.57 7.69
N LEU A 126 -4.61 20.33 8.12
CA LEU A 126 -3.62 19.39 8.64
C LEU A 126 -2.67 18.90 7.54
N GLU A 127 -3.19 18.55 6.37
CA GLU A 127 -2.38 18.15 5.21
C GLU A 127 -1.44 19.27 4.74
N GLU A 128 -1.92 20.52 4.77
CA GLU A 128 -1.11 21.71 4.47
C GLU A 128 0.02 21.89 5.49
N ALA A 129 -0.28 21.74 6.79
CA ALA A 129 0.72 21.85 7.85
C ALA A 129 1.77 20.72 7.78
N GLU A 130 1.40 19.51 7.37
CA GLU A 130 2.33 18.39 7.18
C GLU A 130 3.25 18.62 5.97
N ARG A 131 2.72 19.14 4.85
CA ARG A 131 3.54 19.51 3.69
C ARG A 131 4.57 20.60 4.02
N GLN A 132 4.19 21.62 4.77
CA GLN A 132 5.10 22.70 5.19
C GLN A 132 6.19 22.23 6.17
N ASN A 133 5.89 21.27 7.03
CA ASN A 133 6.90 20.63 7.89
C ASN A 133 7.86 19.72 7.13
N GLY A 134 7.38 19.03 6.09
CA GLY A 134 8.21 18.19 5.21
C GLY A 134 9.25 19.00 4.43
N ASP A 135 8.87 20.18 3.92
CA ASP A 135 9.77 21.08 3.19
C ASP A 135 10.85 21.72 4.10
N SER A 136 10.49 22.01 5.36
CA SER A 136 11.42 22.58 6.34
C SER A 136 12.54 21.62 6.74
N ALA A 137 12.30 20.30 6.70
CA ALA A 137 13.31 19.28 7.02
C ALA A 137 14.34 19.08 5.89
N SER A 138 13.99 19.40 4.64
CA SER A 138 14.89 19.29 3.48
C SER A 138 15.86 20.48 3.32
N THR A 139 15.58 21.65 3.90
CA THR A 139 16.41 22.86 3.71
C THR A 139 17.57 22.96 4.72
N SER A 140 17.53 22.29 5.88
CA SER A 140 18.58 22.41 6.91
C SER A 140 19.86 21.59 6.67
N GLY A 141 19.96 20.86 5.54
CA GLY A 141 21.09 19.96 5.26
C GLY A 141 22.26 20.53 4.44
N ASN A 142 22.20 21.79 3.99
CA ASN A 142 23.13 22.27 2.96
C ASN A 142 23.78 23.64 3.25
N GLU A 143 24.31 23.86 4.45
CA GLU A 143 25.15 25.05 4.76
C GLU A 143 26.27 24.75 5.78
N GLN A 144 27.06 23.68 5.61
CA GLN A 144 28.33 23.52 6.35
C GLN A 144 29.39 22.76 5.52
N SER A 145 29.92 23.39 4.46
CA SER A 145 31.23 23.07 3.88
C SER A 145 31.64 24.14 2.87
N ALA A 146 32.09 25.30 3.36
CA ALA A 146 32.88 26.23 2.57
C ALA A 146 33.70 27.13 3.53
N THR A 147 34.60 26.52 4.30
CA THR A 147 35.74 27.25 4.87
C THR A 147 36.83 26.24 5.23
N ASP A 148 37.68 25.93 4.26
CA ASP A 148 39.12 25.76 4.44
C ASP A 148 39.82 26.03 3.10
#